data_AF-A0A8T5BBJ3-F1
#
_entry.id   AF-A0A8T5BBJ3-F1
#
_cell.length_a   1.000
_cell.length_b   1.000
_cell.length_c   1.000
_cell.angle_alpha   90.00
_cell.angle_beta   90.00
_cell.angle_gamma   90.00
#
_symmetry.space_group_name_H-M   'P 1'
#
loop_
_entity.id
_entity.type
_entity.pdbx_description
1 polymer ?
#
loop_
_entity_poly.entity_id
_entity_poly.type
_entity_poly.pdbx_seq_one_letter_code
_entity_poly.pdbx_strand_id
1 'polypeptide(L)' 'MMKTVRRELKEWLSNVERIVIAGIGNPIRMDDYVGVKVINDLRGRVSNKVLLIECETVPE' A
#
# COMPACT_ATOMS: atom_id res chain seq x y z
N MET A 1 -7.33 5.97 -21.68
CA MET A 1 -5.86 5.97 -21.62
C MET A 1 -5.44 5.79 -20.16
N MET A 2 -5.29 4.56 -19.67
CA MET A 2 -5.04 4.25 -18.23
C MET A 2 -3.84 3.29 -18.05
N LYS A 3 -2.78 3.46 -18.85
CA LYS A 3 -1.56 2.62 -18.74
C LYS A 3 -0.46 3.27 -17.89
N THR A 4 -0.66 4.48 -17.38
CA THR A 4 0.40 5.31 -16.78
C THR A 4 0.76 4.87 -15.36
N VAL A 5 -0.22 4.76 -14.46
CA VAL A 5 0.04 4.47 -13.03
C VAL A 5 0.81 3.15 -12.83
N ARG A 6 0.44 2.08 -13.54
CA ARG A 6 1.15 0.78 -13.41
C ARG A 6 2.60 0.86 -13.87
N ARG A 7 2.87 1.58 -14.96
CA ARG A 7 4.23 1.73 -15.50
C ARG A 7 5.07 2.60 -14.57
N GLU A 8 4.53 3.75 -14.17
CA GLU A 8 5.20 4.69 -13.27
C GLU A 8 5.50 4.05 -11.92
N LEU A 9 4.56 3.29 -11.36
CA LEU A 9 4.78 2.57 -10.11
C LEU A 9 5.86 1.48 -10.24
N LYS A 10 5.92 0.78 -11.38
CA LYS A 10 6.99 -0.20 -11.64
C LYS A 10 8.36 0.47 -11.76
N GLU A 11 8.44 1.61 -12.46
CA GLU A 11 9.67 2.38 -12.59
C GLU A 11 10.12 2.92 -11.24
N TRP A 12 9.19 3.51 -10.47
CA TRP A 12 9.45 4.03 -9.14
C TRP A 12 9.96 2.97 -8.15
N LEU A 13 9.43 1.74 -8.25
CA LEU A 13 9.82 0.63 -7.37
C LEU A 13 10.96 -0.25 -7.91
N SER A 14 11.54 0.08 -9.06
CA SER A 14 12.48 -0.82 -9.77
C SER A 14 13.83 -1.01 -9.07
N ASN A 15 14.30 -0.04 -8.29
CA ASN A 15 15.64 -0.03 -7.68
C ASN A 15 15.60 0.04 -6.15
N VAL A 16 14.50 -0.39 -5.52
CA VAL A 16 14.34 -0.31 -4.07
C VAL A 16 14.71 -1.64 -3.42
N GLU A 17 15.57 -1.59 -2.39
CA GLU A 17 16.00 -2.80 -1.66
C GLU A 17 14.94 -3.29 -0.67
N ARG A 18 14.26 -2.35 0.00
CA ARG A 18 13.16 -2.61 0.95
C ARG A 18 12.07 -1.57 0.78
N ILE A 19 10.82 -1.98 0.93
CA ILE A 19 9.66 -1.12 0.74
C ILE A 19 8.80 -1.20 2.01
N VAL A 20 8.32 -0.07 2.49
CA VAL A 20 7.28 0.00 3.51
C VAL A 20 6.01 0.52 2.84
N ILE A 21 4.90 -0.18 3.03
CA ILE A 21 3.58 0.25 2.57
C ILE A 21 2.71 0.45 3.80
N ALA A 22 2.34 1.69 4.08
CA ALA A 22 1.44 2.06 5.16
C ALA A 22 0.03 2.28 4.57
N GLY A 23 -0.92 1.41 4.92
CA GLY A 23 -2.32 1.61 4.58
C GLY A 23 -2.97 2.44 5.65
N ILE A 24 -3.29 3.70 5.31
CA ILE A 24 -4.02 4.60 6.20
C ILE A 24 -5.50 4.45 5.89
N GLY A 25 -6.32 4.36 6.94
CA GLY A 25 -7.76 4.37 6.77
C GLY A 25 -8.53 4.08 8.04
N ASN A 26 -9.75 4.60 8.09
CA ASN A 26 -10.64 4.37 9.22
C ASN A 26 -11.66 3.26 8.87
N PRO A 27 -11.66 2.11 9.59
CA PRO A 27 -12.61 1.03 9.33
C PRO A 27 -14.08 1.43 9.54
N ILE A 28 -14.35 2.50 10.29
CA ILE A 28 -15.70 3.01 10.59
C ILE A 28 -16.18 3.99 9.52
N ARG A 29 -15.27 4.70 8.83
CA ARG A 29 -15.60 5.63 7.74
C ARG A 29 -15.30 4.97 6.40
N MET A 30 -16.32 4.38 5.79
CA MET A 30 -16.25 3.50 4.62
C MET A 30 -15.41 4.05 3.45
N ASP A 31 -15.49 5.36 3.18
CA ASP A 31 -14.75 5.99 2.08
C ASP A 31 -13.25 6.16 2.38
N ASP A 32 -12.84 6.17 3.65
CA ASP A 32 -11.44 6.26 4.09
C ASP A 32 -10.77 4.88 4.23
N TYR A 33 -11.48 3.76 3.98
CA TYR A 33 -10.99 2.40 4.25
C TYR A 33 -10.08 1.81 3.15
N VAL A 34 -9.90 2.52 2.03
CA VAL A 34 -9.21 1.99 0.84
C VAL A 34 -7.77 1.56 1.16
N GLY A 35 -7.03 2.34 1.95
CA GLY A 35 -5.64 2.01 2.31
C GLY A 35 -5.52 0.70 3.09
N VAL A 36 -6.42 0.49 4.06
CA VAL A 36 -6.48 -0.75 4.86
C VAL A 36 -6.88 -1.94 3.99
N LYS A 37 -7.83 -1.76 3.06
CA LYS A 37 -8.22 -2.80 2.11
C LYS A 37 -7.05 -3.24 1.22
N VAL A 38 -6.26 -2.30 0.72
CA VAL A 38 -5.05 -2.59 -0.08
C VAL A 38 -4.02 -3.37 0.73
N ILE A 39 -3.76 -3.00 1.98
CA ILE A 39 -2.84 -3.75 2.85
C ILE A 39 -3.32 -5.18 3.04
N ASN A 40 -4.60 -5.37 3.36
CA ASN A 40 -5.18 -6.70 3.54
C ASN A 40 -5.09 -7.56 2.28
N ASP A 41 -5.32 -6.99 1.10
CA ASP A 41 -5.23 -7.72 -0.17
C ASP A 41 -3.77 -8.04 -0.56
N LEU A 42 -2.79 -7.27 -0.09
CA LEU A 42 -1.35 -7.49 -0.29
C LEU A 42 -0.72 -8.50 0.69
N ARG A 43 -1.35 -8.76 1.84
CA ARG A 43 -0.87 -9.77 2.81
C ARG A 43 -0.76 -11.14 2.13
N GLY A 44 0.42 -11.77 2.27
CA GLY A 44 0.72 -13.06 1.63
C GLY A 44 1.01 -13.01 0.13
N ARG A 45 0.96 -11.82 -0.50
CA ARG A 45 1.28 -11.63 -1.94
C ARG A 45 2.56 -10.86 -2.20
N VAL A 46 3.21 -10.35 -1.15
CA VAL A 46 4.45 -9.57 -1.23
C VAL A 46 5.64 -10.36 -0.69
N SER A 47 6.85 -10.01 -1.13
CA SER A 47 8.07 -10.65 -0.65
C SER A 47 8.46 -10.14 0.76
N ASN A 48 9.40 -10.82 1.40
CA ASN A 48 9.98 -10.41 2.68
C ASN A 48 10.71 -9.05 2.66
N LYS A 49 10.92 -8.47 1.48
CA LYS A 49 11.47 -7.12 1.31
C LYS A 49 10.42 -6.01 1.48
N VAL A 50 9.15 -6.38 1.61
CA VAL A 50 8.03 -5.45 1.76
C VAL A 50 7.46 -5.59 3.16
N LEU A 51 7.49 -4.50 3.92
CA LEU A 51 6.82 -4.36 5.21
C LEU A 51 5.46 -3.71 4.99
N LEU A 52 4.40 -4.40 5.41
CA LEU A 52 3.04 -3.86 5.38
C LEU A 52 2.69 -3.35 6.78
N ILE A 53 2.26 -2.09 6.87
CA ILE A 53 1.79 -1.45 8.11
C ILE A 53 0.35 -1.04 7.89
N GLU A 54 -0.52 -1.39 8.83
CA GLU A 54 -1.88 -0.90 8.88
C GLU A 54 -1.90 0.26 9.87
N CYS A 55 -2.18 1.46 9.37
CA CYS A 55 -2.34 2.67 10.17
C CYS A 55 -3.84 2.97 10.24
N GLU A 56 -4.36 3.21 11.44
CA GLU A 56 -5.74 3.65 11.62
C GLU A 56 -5.86 5.14 11.20
N THR A 57 -6.28 6.05 12.09
CA THR A 57 -6.46 7.47 11.74
C THR A 57 -5.22 8.35 11.93
N VAL A 58 -4.14 7.88 12.57
CA VAL A 58 -2.93 8.69 12.79
C VAL A 58 -1.67 7.81 12.72
N PRO A 59 -0.71 8.09 11.83
CA PRO A 59 0.54 7.35 11.71
C PRO A 59 1.72 7.95 12.51
N GLU A 60 1.46 8.86 13.47
CA GLU A 60 2.48 9.58 14.25
C GLU A 60 2.87 8.89 15.56
#